data_AF-A0A060Y6H2-F1
#
_entry.id   AF-A0A060Y6H2-F1
#
_cell.length_a   1.000
_cell.length_b   1.000
_cell.length_c   1.000
_cell.angle_alpha   90.00
_cell.angle_beta   90.00
_cell.angle_gamma   90.00
#
_symmetry.space_group_name_H-M   'P 1'
#
loop_
_entity.id
_entity.type
_entity.pdbx_description
1 polymer ?
#
loop_
_entity_poly.entity_id
_entity_poly.type
_entity_poly.pdbx_seq_one_letter_code
_entity_poly.pdbx_strand_id
1 'polypeptide(L)' 'MPFATRYLCESGFPGLTSMKTKYRHRLCVENYLRLRLSPIQPNIAELCAPFQAHPSH' A
#
# COMPACT_ATOMS: atom_id res chain seq x y z
N MET A 1 11.39 -23.24 -12.36
CA MET A 1 11.33 -22.09 -11.42
C MET A 1 10.01 -21.38 -11.64
N PRO A 2 9.12 -21.25 -10.65
CA PRO A 2 7.94 -20.41 -10.83
C PRO A 2 8.42 -18.96 -10.96
N PHE A 3 7.96 -18.29 -12.00
CA PHE A 3 8.35 -16.91 -12.29
C PHE A 3 8.05 -16.01 -11.09
N ALA A 4 9.02 -15.21 -10.65
CA ALA A 4 8.85 -14.24 -9.56
C ALA A 4 7.67 -13.28 -9.79
N THR A 5 7.28 -13.09 -11.06
CA THR A 5 6.08 -12.33 -11.47
C THR A 5 4.76 -12.95 -11.00
N ARG A 6 4.69 -14.26 -10.75
CA ARG A 6 3.46 -14.91 -10.28
C ARG A 6 3.10 -14.49 -8.86
N TYR A 7 4.08 -14.48 -7.95
CA TYR A 7 3.90 -14.03 -6.56
C TYR A 7 3.58 -12.54 -6.47
N LEU A 8 4.22 -11.72 -7.32
CA LEU A 8 3.94 -10.28 -7.43
C LEU A 8 2.54 -10.01 -8.00
N CYS A 9 2.06 -10.84 -8.93
CA CYS A 9 0.70 -10.73 -9.46
C CYS A 9 -0.34 -11.14 -8.39
N GLU A 10 -0.12 -12.27 -7.71
CA GLU A 10 -1.02 -12.77 -6.66
C GLU A 10 -1.18 -11.79 -5.48
N SER A 11 -0.12 -11.07 -5.11
CA SER A 11 -0.15 -10.07 -4.03
C SER A 11 -0.51 -8.65 -4.51
N GLY A 12 -0.15 -8.28 -5.74
CA GLY A 12 -0.32 -6.93 -6.30
C GLY A 12 -1.72 -6.66 -6.86
N PHE A 13 -2.34 -7.64 -7.54
CA PHE A 13 -3.67 -7.47 -8.16
C PHE A 13 -4.80 -7.22 -7.15
N PRO A 14 -4.85 -7.94 -6.01
CA PRO A 14 -5.85 -7.66 -4.97
C PRO A 14 -5.65 -6.28 -4.33
N GLY A 15 -4.40 -5.82 -4.21
CA GLY A 15 -4.07 -4.47 -3.74
C GLY A 15 -4.56 -3.38 -4.69
N LEU A 16 -4.37 -3.57 -6.00
CA LEU A 16 -4.86 -2.65 -7.02
C LEU A 16 -6.39 -2.58 -7.06
N THR A 17 -7.08 -3.72 -6.96
CA THR A 17 -8.54 -3.79 -7.06
C THR A 17 -9.25 -3.14 -5.86
N SER A 18 -8.73 -3.35 -4.65
CA SER A 18 -9.24 -2.71 -3.43
C SER A 18 -8.99 -1.19 -3.41
N MET A 19 -7.83 -0.77 -3.91
CA MET A 19 -7.47 0.64 -4.01
C MET A 19 -8.32 1.40 -5.03
N LYS A 20 -8.57 0.80 -6.20
CA LYS A 20 -9.39 1.36 -7.27
C LYS A 20 -10.87 1.49 -6.88
N THR A 21 -11.35 0.78 -5.87
CA THR A 21 -12.74 0.89 -5.41
C THR A 21 -12.91 1.85 -4.23
N LYS A 22 -11.95 1.91 -3.28
CA LYS A 22 -12.07 2.76 -2.08
C LYS A 22 -11.46 4.17 -2.18
N TYR A 23 -10.41 4.39 -2.97
CA TYR A 23 -9.59 5.63 -2.86
C TYR A 23 -9.45 6.44 -4.16
N ARG A 24 -10.43 6.35 -5.07
CA ARG A 24 -10.35 6.89 -6.44
C ARG A 24 -9.99 8.38 -6.57
N HIS A 25 -10.26 9.20 -5.56
CA HIS A 25 -10.14 10.66 -5.71
C HIS A 25 -8.77 11.23 -5.28
N ARG A 26 -7.96 10.52 -4.51
CA ARG A 26 -6.79 11.13 -3.83
C ARG A 26 -5.50 10.31 -3.82
N LEU A 27 -5.51 9.09 -4.35
CA LEU A 27 -4.41 8.16 -4.14
C LEU A 27 -3.59 7.93 -5.42
N CYS A 28 -2.30 8.22 -5.35
CA CYS A 28 -1.36 7.91 -6.43
C CYS A 28 -1.07 6.40 -6.43
N VAL A 29 -1.64 5.69 -7.41
CA VAL A 29 -1.61 4.23 -7.56
C VAL A 29 -0.19 3.67 -7.58
N GLU A 30 0.73 4.38 -8.24
CA GLU A 30 2.12 3.96 -8.40
C GLU A 30 2.87 3.90 -7.06
N ASN A 31 2.79 4.97 -6.27
CA ASN A 31 3.48 5.06 -4.98
C ASN A 31 2.98 3.99 -4.00
N TYR A 32 1.68 3.73 -4.00
CA TYR A 32 1.10 2.69 -3.16
C TYR A 32 1.51 1.27 -3.61
N LEU A 33 1.52 1.01 -4.92
CA LEU A 33 1.97 -0.27 -5.45
C LEU A 33 3.45 -0.51 -5.14
N ARG A 34 4.30 0.52 -5.27
CA ARG A 34 5.72 0.44 -4.89
C ARG A 34 5.90 0.10 -3.41
N LEU A 35 5.11 0.71 -2.52
CA LEU A 35 5.12 0.38 -1.09
C LEU A 35 4.62 -1.04 -0.83
N ARG A 36 3.57 -1.49 -1.54
CA ARG A 36 2.95 -2.82 -1.36
C ARG A 36 3.85 -3.96 -1.84
N LEU A 37 4.62 -3.73 -2.91
CA LEU A 37 5.55 -4.71 -3.49
C LEU A 37 6.95 -4.63 -2.86
N SER A 38 7.21 -3.61 -2.05
CA SER A 38 8.45 -3.50 -1.30
C SER A 38 8.52 -4.62 -0.25
N PRO A 39 9.66 -5.33 -0.15
CA PRO A 39 9.88 -6.30 0.94
C PRO A 39 10.15 -5.60 2.29
N ILE A 40 10.29 -4.27 2.30
CA ILE A 40 10.58 -3.48 3.49
C ILE A 40 9.26 -3.25 4.24
N GLN A 41 9.21 -3.71 5.49
CA GLN A 41 8.09 -3.42 6.37
C GLN A 41 8.14 -1.94 6.77
N PRO A 42 7.13 -1.11 6.45
CA PRO A 42 7.14 0.29 6.84
C PRO A 42 6.97 0.40 8.36
N ASN A 43 7.81 1.21 9.02
CA ASN A 43 7.66 1.53 10.43
C ASN A 43 6.59 2.62 10.61
N ILE A 44 5.34 2.19 10.67
CA ILE A 44 4.18 3.09 10.79
C ILE A 44 4.20 3.86 12.12
N ALA A 45 4.72 3.24 13.19
CA ALA A 45 4.78 3.88 14.50
C ALA A 45 5.71 5.10 14.50
N GLU A 46 6.92 4.96 13.93
CA GLU A 46 7.85 6.09 13.76
C GLU A 46 7.30 7.12 12.78
N LEU A 47 6.66 6.68 11.69
CA LEU A 47 6.04 7.59 10.72
C LEU A 47 4.94 8.44 11.38
N CYS A 48 4.16 7.86 12.29
CA CYS A 48 3.08 8.53 13.00
C CYS A 48 3.56 9.32 14.23
N ALA A 49 4.74 9.05 14.78
CA ALA A 49 5.29 9.75 15.96
C ALA A 49 5.27 11.30 15.86
N PRO A 50 5.58 11.93 14.72
CA PRO A 50 5.50 13.39 14.59
C PRO A 50 4.07 13.90 14.31
N PHE A 51 3.12 13.03 13.97
CA PHE A 51 1.75 13.44 13.66
C PHE A 51 0.85 13.27 14.89
N GLN A 52 0.24 14.35 15.34
CA GLN A 52 -0.83 14.25 16.33
C GLN A 52 -2.03 13.56 15.69
N ALA A 53 -2.43 12.42 16.28
CA ALA A 53 -3.71 11.81 15.96
C ALA A 53 -4.79 12.86 16.19
N HIS A 54 -5.52 13.24 15.14
CA HIS A 54 -6.70 14.06 15.26
C HIS A 54 -7.88 13.11 15.44
N PRO A 55 -8.34 12.85 16.68
CA PRO A 55 -9.60 12.16 16.87
C PRO A 55 -10.71 13.06 16.32
N SER A 56 -11.18 12.77 15.12
CA SER A 56 -12.46 13.32 14.66
C SER A 56 -13.59 12.61 15.43
N HIS A 57 -14.63 13.39 15.75
CA HIS A 57 -15.87 13.00 16.44
C HIS A 57 -16.65 11.87 15.75
#